data_AF-A0A961K7N3-F1
#
_entry.id   AF-A0A961K7N3-F1
#
_cell.length_a   1.000
_cell.length_b   1.000
_cell.length_c   1.000
_cell.angle_alpha   90.00
_cell.angle_beta   90.00
_cell.angle_gamma   90.00
#
_symmetry.space_group_name_H-M   'P 1'
#
loop_
_entity.id
_entity.type
_entity.pdbx_description
1 polymer ?
#
loop_
_entity_poly.entity_id
_entity_poly.type
_entity_poly.pdbx_seq_one_letter_code
_entity_poly.pdbx_strand_id
1 'polypeptide(L)'
;MTWFSDLTGIPTETPQTVREWLSVEGTRLTSKANVRSFGIGRLTQPALKDLRGAARAGSGRTSVSEVVANVQHLHAAPENAGAVFQVASQFNLLEMTGPSVTPEDGVGRYQYDRTQGPACAIACGAGTIFRNYFAPVAGGIGQTRRRQIDCLADVAAALDNETQRYWDMRNGYALLTPDGVDRLNMTLESLTPGDRDALRGLVRVGVQEDVEVTLNDLGHRVTQVYCSAMPVAYGRGPTEGWEQIARLVLEAAYEATVLVAAENMRKTGNTRLFLTMLGGGAFGNDAGWIGDAVVRALDAVRDTGLDISLVSYGKSSSLARNIVSRWAGETA
;
A
#
# COMPACT_ATOMS: atom_id res chain seq x y z
N MET A 1 -17.20 9.92 19.03
CA MET A 1 -15.86 9.38 19.32
C MET A 1 -15.25 8.94 18.00
N THR A 2 -13.93 8.94 17.89
CA THR A 2 -13.23 8.43 16.69
C THR A 2 -12.86 6.97 16.87
N TRP A 3 -12.61 6.24 15.78
CA TRP A 3 -12.09 4.87 15.84
C TRP A 3 -10.80 4.79 16.70
N PHE A 4 -9.97 5.84 16.65
CA PHE A 4 -8.75 5.97 17.43
C PHE A 4 -9.08 6.06 18.93
N SER A 5 -10.01 6.93 19.33
CA SER A 5 -10.39 7.06 20.74
C SER A 5 -11.08 5.81 21.27
N ASP A 6 -11.86 5.12 20.43
CA ASP A 6 -12.52 3.88 20.82
C ASP A 6 -11.51 2.73 21.03
N LEU A 7 -10.49 2.64 20.18
CA LEU A 7 -9.42 1.65 20.31
C LEU A 7 -8.51 1.92 21.52
N THR A 8 -8.07 3.18 21.67
CA THR A 8 -7.01 3.54 22.62
C THR A 8 -7.52 4.08 23.95
N GLY A 9 -8.75 4.57 24.04
CA GLY A 9 -9.25 5.33 25.20
C GLY A 9 -8.69 6.75 25.32
N ILE A 10 -7.90 7.23 24.34
CA ILE A 10 -7.30 8.57 24.36
C ILE A 10 -8.28 9.56 23.69
N PRO A 11 -8.71 10.63 24.38
CA PRO A 11 -9.72 11.55 23.86
C PRO A 11 -9.17 12.58 22.87
N THR A 12 -7.88 12.93 22.96
CA THR A 12 -7.24 13.93 22.10
C THR A 12 -6.01 13.35 21.43
N GLU A 13 -6.06 13.28 20.12
CA GLU A 13 -4.99 12.74 19.29
C GLU A 13 -3.99 13.85 18.92
N THR A 14 -2.88 13.92 19.66
CA THR A 14 -1.69 14.71 19.27
C THR A 14 -0.45 13.82 19.34
N PRO A 15 0.62 14.10 18.57
CA PRO A 15 1.84 13.30 18.65
C PRO A 15 2.45 13.22 20.06
N GLN A 16 2.27 14.26 20.88
CA GLN A 16 2.72 14.27 22.27
C GLN A 16 1.85 13.34 23.12
N THR A 17 0.53 13.57 23.13
CA THR A 17 -0.41 12.77 23.91
C THR A 17 -0.34 11.29 23.54
N VAL A 18 -0.24 10.97 22.25
CA VAL A 18 -0.11 9.59 21.78
C VAL A 18 1.15 8.92 22.34
N ARG A 19 2.30 9.60 22.34
CA ARG A 19 3.56 9.05 22.87
C ARG A 19 3.63 9.00 24.39
N GLU A 20 2.87 9.84 25.09
CA GLU A 20 2.74 9.79 26.55
C GLU A 20 1.89 8.59 26.99
N TRP A 21 0.76 8.36 26.30
CA TRP A 21 -0.26 7.40 26.70
C TRP A 21 -0.14 6.03 26.05
N LEU A 22 0.53 5.92 24.90
CA LEU A 22 0.81 4.64 24.26
C LEU A 22 2.28 4.28 24.41
N SER A 23 2.54 2.99 24.61
CA SER A 23 3.87 2.41 24.70
C SER A 23 4.02 1.30 23.66
N VAL A 24 5.21 1.21 23.07
CA VAL A 24 5.57 0.15 22.12
C VAL A 24 6.66 -0.71 22.73
N GLU A 25 6.39 -2.00 22.88
CA GLU A 25 7.34 -3.00 23.37
C GLU A 25 7.35 -4.17 22.39
N GLY A 26 8.48 -4.37 21.69
CA GLY A 26 8.58 -5.36 20.63
C GLY A 26 7.52 -5.13 19.55
N THR A 27 6.64 -6.11 19.34
CA THR A 27 5.54 -6.07 18.36
C THR A 27 4.18 -5.77 19.01
N ARG A 28 4.16 -5.12 20.18
CA ARG A 28 2.92 -4.75 20.88
C ARG A 28 2.84 -3.25 21.13
N LEU A 29 1.64 -2.71 20.95
CA LEU A 29 1.25 -1.36 21.33
C LEU A 29 0.25 -1.45 22.48
N THR A 30 0.59 -0.85 23.62
CA THR A 30 -0.26 -0.87 24.82
C THR A 30 -0.70 0.54 25.18
N SER A 31 -2.01 0.71 25.39
CA SER A 31 -2.57 1.97 25.88
C SER A 31 -2.63 1.99 27.40
N LYS A 32 -2.06 3.03 28.00
CA LYS A 32 -2.16 3.30 29.44
C LYS A 32 -3.55 3.80 29.84
N ALA A 33 -4.33 4.34 28.90
CA ALA A 33 -5.64 4.92 29.19
C ALA A 33 -6.70 3.84 29.45
N ASN A 34 -6.61 2.68 28.78
CA ASN A 34 -7.58 1.59 28.92
C ASN A 34 -6.94 0.20 29.14
N VAL A 35 -5.62 0.13 29.30
CA VAL A 35 -4.82 -1.09 29.56
C VAL A 35 -4.89 -2.15 28.43
N ARG A 36 -5.53 -1.84 27.30
CA ARG A 36 -5.58 -2.74 26.14
C ARG A 36 -4.24 -2.76 25.42
N SER A 37 -3.90 -3.92 24.86
CA SER A 37 -2.65 -4.16 24.16
C SER A 37 -2.91 -4.90 22.86
N PHE A 38 -2.30 -4.44 21.77
CA PHE A 38 -2.57 -4.90 20.41
C PHE A 38 -1.28 -5.23 19.67
N GLY A 39 -1.32 -6.23 18.80
CA GLY A 39 -0.21 -6.60 17.93
C GLY A 39 -0.03 -5.62 16.76
N ILE A 40 1.09 -4.90 16.73
CA ILE A 40 1.44 -4.01 15.60
C ILE A 40 2.18 -4.73 14.47
N GLY A 41 2.58 -5.97 14.70
CA GLY A 41 3.34 -6.75 13.73
C GLY A 41 4.75 -6.20 13.49
N ARG A 42 5.31 -6.49 12.31
CA ARG A 42 6.63 -6.00 11.89
C ARG A 42 6.51 -5.21 10.60
N LEU A 43 6.85 -3.92 10.66
CA LEU A 43 6.91 -3.06 9.48
C LEU A 43 8.29 -3.12 8.82
N THR A 44 8.31 -3.34 7.51
CA THR A 44 9.48 -3.15 6.64
C THR A 44 9.10 -2.38 5.38
N GLN A 45 10.11 -1.91 4.66
CA GLN A 45 9.94 -1.18 3.40
C GLN A 45 10.79 -1.82 2.30
N PRO A 46 10.60 -3.09 1.89
CA PRO A 46 11.42 -3.70 0.84
C PRO A 46 11.29 -2.93 -0.48
N ALA A 47 12.38 -2.82 -1.23
CA ALA A 47 12.30 -2.46 -2.64
C ALA A 47 11.85 -3.67 -3.46
N LEU A 48 11.21 -3.46 -4.60
CA LEU A 48 10.76 -4.55 -5.46
C LEU A 48 11.90 -5.53 -5.79
N LYS A 49 13.10 -5.02 -6.09
CA LYS A 49 14.26 -5.84 -6.41
C LYS A 49 14.65 -6.82 -5.28
N ASP A 50 14.37 -6.48 -4.02
CA ASP A 50 14.67 -7.32 -2.86
C ASP A 50 13.68 -8.47 -2.70
N LEU A 51 12.51 -8.38 -3.35
CA LEU A 51 11.45 -9.39 -3.35
C LEU A 51 11.55 -10.35 -4.55
N ARG A 52 12.26 -9.94 -5.62
CA ARG A 52 12.47 -10.76 -6.82
C ARG A 52 13.34 -11.96 -6.48
N GLY A 53 12.70 -13.11 -6.31
CA GLY A 53 13.29 -14.35 -5.81
C GLY A 53 12.40 -15.07 -4.77
N ALA A 54 11.39 -14.38 -4.25
CA ALA A 54 10.35 -14.95 -3.38
C ALA A 54 9.46 -15.96 -4.12
N ALA A 55 9.08 -15.64 -5.36
CA ALA A 55 8.29 -16.55 -6.19
C ALA A 55 9.13 -17.77 -6.60
N ARG A 56 8.69 -18.95 -6.18
CA ARG A 56 9.16 -20.24 -6.67
C ARG A 56 7.96 -21.01 -7.20
N ALA A 57 8.18 -21.86 -8.20
CA ALA A 57 7.14 -22.77 -8.66
C ALA A 57 6.58 -23.54 -7.46
N GLY A 58 5.27 -23.39 -7.25
CA GLY A 58 4.50 -24.01 -6.19
C GLY A 58 3.71 -25.21 -6.70
N SER A 59 2.62 -25.54 -6.01
CA SER A 59 1.85 -26.78 -6.24
C SER A 59 0.74 -26.67 -7.29
N GLY A 60 0.63 -25.56 -8.02
CA GLY A 60 -0.42 -25.38 -9.04
C GLY A 60 -0.51 -23.96 -9.60
N ARG A 61 -1.45 -23.75 -10.53
CA ARG A 61 -1.72 -22.44 -11.14
C ARG A 61 -2.44 -21.53 -10.13
N THR A 62 -2.07 -20.26 -10.11
CA THR A 62 -2.73 -19.21 -9.32
C THR A 62 -4.16 -18.96 -9.79
N SER A 63 -5.12 -18.97 -8.86
CA SER A 63 -6.52 -18.59 -9.10
C SER A 63 -6.70 -17.09 -8.97
N VAL A 64 -7.54 -16.53 -9.84
CA VAL A 64 -7.89 -15.10 -9.82
C VAL A 64 -9.39 -14.96 -9.98
N SER A 65 -10.03 -14.29 -9.02
CA SER A 65 -11.47 -14.02 -9.04
C SER A 65 -11.78 -12.60 -8.56
N GLU A 66 -13.00 -12.14 -8.80
CA GLU A 66 -13.52 -10.91 -8.21
C GLU A 66 -14.31 -11.23 -6.93
N VAL A 67 -14.16 -10.40 -5.90
CA VAL A 67 -15.03 -10.38 -4.73
C VAL A 67 -15.64 -8.98 -4.57
N VAL A 68 -16.96 -8.90 -4.43
CA VAL A 68 -17.66 -7.65 -4.12
C VAL A 68 -17.94 -7.61 -2.62
N ALA A 69 -17.16 -6.85 -1.87
CA ALA A 69 -17.24 -6.84 -0.42
C ALA A 69 -16.78 -5.51 0.20
N ASN A 70 -17.13 -5.32 1.47
CA ASN A 70 -16.47 -4.33 2.31
C ASN A 70 -15.15 -4.92 2.80
N VAL A 71 -14.04 -4.23 2.55
CA VAL A 71 -12.70 -4.71 2.90
C VAL A 71 -12.51 -4.89 4.42
N GLN A 72 -13.22 -4.14 5.26
CA GLN A 72 -13.21 -4.34 6.71
C GLN A 72 -13.87 -5.67 7.11
N HIS A 73 -14.93 -6.08 6.39
CA HIS A 73 -15.53 -7.40 6.60
C HIS A 73 -14.56 -8.51 6.18
N LEU A 74 -13.82 -8.32 5.07
CA LEU A 74 -12.79 -9.27 4.65
C LEU A 74 -11.66 -9.40 5.69
N HIS A 75 -11.21 -8.29 6.28
CA HIS A 75 -10.22 -8.33 7.37
C HIS A 75 -10.78 -9.02 8.61
N ALA A 76 -12.04 -8.75 8.97
CA ALA A 76 -12.70 -9.30 10.15
C ALA A 76 -13.13 -10.78 9.98
N ALA A 77 -13.06 -11.34 8.78
CA ALA A 77 -13.44 -12.73 8.53
C ALA A 77 -12.35 -13.69 9.06
N PRO A 78 -12.64 -14.56 10.05
CA PRO A 78 -11.62 -15.45 10.64
C PRO A 78 -10.96 -16.40 9.64
N GLU A 79 -11.66 -16.77 8.57
CA GLU A 79 -11.12 -17.57 7.47
C GLU A 79 -9.97 -16.86 6.72
N ASN A 80 -9.85 -15.53 6.85
CA ASN A 80 -8.78 -14.74 6.27
C ASN A 80 -7.61 -14.52 7.24
N ALA A 81 -7.57 -15.21 8.38
CA ALA A 81 -6.41 -15.18 9.27
C ALA A 81 -5.13 -15.61 8.53
N GLY A 82 -4.11 -14.77 8.58
CA GLY A 82 -2.83 -14.93 7.89
C GLY A 82 -2.83 -14.52 6.41
N ALA A 83 -3.96 -14.03 5.87
CA ALA A 83 -4.04 -13.57 4.49
C ALA A 83 -3.27 -12.26 4.27
N VAL A 84 -2.94 -11.99 3.00
CA VAL A 84 -2.28 -10.75 2.58
C VAL A 84 -3.32 -9.80 2.00
N PHE A 85 -3.27 -8.53 2.40
CA PHE A 85 -4.13 -7.46 1.90
C PHE A 85 -3.29 -6.35 1.29
N GLN A 86 -3.52 -6.05 0.02
CA GLN A 86 -3.03 -4.81 -0.58
C GLN A 86 -3.82 -3.62 -0.05
N VAL A 87 -3.12 -2.60 0.42
CA VAL A 87 -3.69 -1.38 0.94
C VAL A 87 -3.26 -0.21 0.07
N ALA A 88 -4.25 0.50 -0.49
CA ALA A 88 -3.99 1.76 -1.17
C ALA A 88 -3.56 2.82 -0.14
N SER A 89 -2.36 3.35 -0.31
CA SER A 89 -1.69 4.26 0.62
C SER A 89 -0.93 5.33 -0.16
N GLN A 90 -0.41 6.33 0.53
CA GLN A 90 0.60 7.24 0.02
C GLN A 90 2.02 6.65 0.12
N PHE A 91 3.00 7.29 -0.53
CA PHE A 91 4.41 6.89 -0.47
C PHE A 91 5.02 6.95 0.93
N ASN A 92 4.39 7.67 1.87
CA ASN A 92 4.78 7.71 3.28
C ASN A 92 4.08 6.65 4.16
N LEU A 93 3.36 5.70 3.55
CA LEU A 93 2.64 4.66 4.27
C LEU A 93 1.59 5.24 5.23
N LEU A 94 0.85 6.26 4.80
CA LEU A 94 -0.30 6.84 5.50
C LEU A 94 -1.43 7.07 4.50
N GLU A 95 -2.66 7.20 5.00
CA GLU A 95 -3.89 7.34 4.21
C GLU A 95 -4.57 8.70 4.47
N MET A 96 -3.79 9.77 4.42
CA MET A 96 -4.28 11.14 4.60
C MET A 96 -5.19 11.57 3.44
N THR A 97 -6.21 12.39 3.69
CA THR A 97 -7.22 12.75 2.67
C THR A 97 -6.71 13.69 1.57
N GLY A 98 -5.54 14.28 1.76
CA GLY A 98 -4.96 15.22 0.79
C GLY A 98 -3.54 15.65 1.16
N PRO A 99 -2.83 16.26 0.20
CA PRO A 99 -1.41 16.58 0.34
C PRO A 99 -1.12 17.73 1.32
N SER A 100 -2.13 18.48 1.77
CA SER A 100 -1.99 19.48 2.84
C SER A 100 -2.08 18.89 4.24
N VAL A 101 -2.56 17.65 4.36
CA VAL A 101 -2.74 16.95 5.64
C VAL A 101 -1.43 16.26 6.00
N THR A 102 -1.01 16.46 7.24
CA THR A 102 0.30 16.08 7.78
C THR A 102 0.15 14.95 8.81
N PRO A 103 1.22 14.18 9.08
CA PRO A 103 1.22 13.15 10.13
C PRO A 103 0.67 13.64 11.48
N GLU A 104 0.94 14.89 11.83
CA GLU A 104 0.51 15.53 13.06
C GLU A 104 -0.99 15.78 13.16
N ASP A 105 -1.70 15.82 12.03
CA ASP A 105 -3.17 15.97 11.99
C ASP A 105 -3.91 14.69 12.39
N GLY A 106 -3.17 13.59 12.59
CA GLY A 106 -3.64 12.34 13.17
C GLY A 106 -4.33 11.38 12.20
N VAL A 107 -4.42 10.12 12.63
CA VAL A 107 -5.01 9.00 11.89
C VAL A 107 -6.45 8.74 12.29
N GLY A 108 -6.92 9.25 13.43
CA GLY A 108 -8.33 9.18 13.85
C GLY A 108 -9.29 9.76 12.82
N ARG A 109 -8.82 10.72 12.00
CA ARG A 109 -9.59 11.31 10.89
C ARG A 109 -9.90 10.36 9.74
N TYR A 110 -9.23 9.20 9.64
CA TYR A 110 -9.44 8.23 8.56
C TYR A 110 -10.89 7.75 8.47
N GLN A 111 -11.66 7.78 9.56
CA GLN A 111 -13.08 7.39 9.55
C GLN A 111 -13.97 8.25 8.64
N TYR A 112 -13.53 9.46 8.30
CA TYR A 112 -14.29 10.36 7.44
C TYR A 112 -14.00 10.13 5.95
N ASP A 113 -12.98 9.36 5.64
CA ASP A 113 -12.63 8.96 4.28
C ASP A 113 -13.22 7.57 3.99
N ARG A 114 -14.10 7.51 3.00
CA ARG A 114 -14.82 6.28 2.62
C ARG A 114 -14.10 5.47 1.54
N THR A 115 -12.85 5.81 1.22
CA THR A 115 -12.04 5.02 0.30
C THR A 115 -11.50 3.75 0.98
N GLN A 116 -11.06 2.78 0.18
CA GLN A 116 -10.63 1.47 0.71
C GLN A 116 -9.33 1.55 1.53
N GLY A 117 -8.42 2.49 1.24
CA GLY A 117 -7.15 2.66 1.96
C GLY A 117 -7.35 2.89 3.46
N PRO A 118 -8.02 3.99 3.85
CA PRO A 118 -8.41 4.28 5.23
C PRO A 118 -9.18 3.12 5.89
N ALA A 119 -10.08 2.46 5.15
CA ALA A 119 -10.85 1.33 5.68
C ALA A 119 -9.93 0.14 6.07
N CYS A 120 -8.96 -0.22 5.23
CA CYS A 120 -7.94 -1.22 5.54
C CYS A 120 -7.04 -0.78 6.71
N ALA A 121 -6.60 0.47 6.71
CA ALA A 121 -5.75 1.02 7.77
C ALA A 121 -6.45 0.95 9.14
N ILE A 122 -7.73 1.31 9.20
CA ILE A 122 -8.55 1.21 10.43
C ILE A 122 -8.74 -0.25 10.85
N ALA A 123 -8.82 -1.19 9.90
CA ALA A 123 -9.01 -2.60 10.23
C ALA A 123 -7.87 -3.17 11.09
N CYS A 124 -6.66 -2.65 10.91
CA CYS A 124 -5.47 -2.96 11.71
C CYS A 124 -4.98 -1.70 12.45
N GLY A 125 -5.87 -1.11 13.26
CA GLY A 125 -5.73 0.23 13.82
C GLY A 125 -4.46 0.45 14.63
N ALA A 126 -4.01 -0.55 15.41
CA ALA A 126 -2.76 -0.47 16.16
C ALA A 126 -1.54 -0.35 15.24
N GLY A 127 -1.55 -1.06 14.11
CA GLY A 127 -0.51 -0.94 13.09
C GLY A 127 -0.47 0.43 12.43
N THR A 128 -1.65 1.01 12.16
CA THR A 128 -1.80 2.37 11.64
C THR A 128 -1.28 3.43 12.60
N ILE A 129 -1.60 3.32 13.89
CA ILE A 129 -1.06 4.20 14.94
C ILE A 129 0.47 4.10 14.98
N PHE A 130 1.01 2.88 14.92
CA PHE A 130 2.46 2.68 14.89
C PHE A 130 3.12 3.37 13.70
N ARG A 131 2.61 3.17 12.47
CA ARG A 131 3.14 3.78 11.24
C ARG A 131 3.24 5.30 11.33
N ASN A 132 2.26 5.95 11.97
CA ASN A 132 2.26 7.41 12.11
C ASN A 132 3.16 7.89 13.26
N TYR A 133 3.05 7.31 14.46
CA TYR A 133 3.59 7.92 15.67
C TYR A 133 4.88 7.30 16.21
N PHE A 134 5.19 6.06 15.82
CA PHE A 134 6.25 5.24 16.42
C PHE A 134 7.24 4.64 15.42
N ALA A 135 6.89 4.54 14.13
CA ALA A 135 7.79 4.01 13.12
C ALA A 135 9.13 4.78 13.12
N PRO A 136 10.28 4.08 13.10
CA PRO A 136 11.57 4.73 13.03
C PRO A 136 11.77 5.35 11.64
N VAL A 137 12.03 6.65 11.59
CA VAL A 137 12.24 7.38 10.34
C VAL A 137 13.42 8.32 10.51
N ALA A 138 14.45 8.17 9.68
CA ALA A 138 15.66 9.00 9.66
C ALA A 138 16.22 9.31 11.07
N GLY A 139 16.37 8.27 11.91
CA GLY A 139 16.91 8.36 13.27
C GLY A 139 15.94 8.92 14.33
N GLY A 140 14.72 9.31 13.96
CA GLY A 140 13.67 9.75 14.88
C GLY A 140 12.50 8.76 14.99
N ILE A 141 11.64 9.00 15.98
CA ILE A 141 10.43 8.20 16.23
C ILE A 141 9.20 8.91 15.63
N GLY A 142 8.44 8.18 14.84
CA GLY A 142 7.24 8.65 14.17
C GLY A 142 7.50 9.60 13.01
N GLN A 143 6.48 9.69 12.16
CA GLN A 143 6.43 10.59 11.03
C GLN A 143 6.01 11.99 11.47
N THR A 144 6.58 13.00 10.83
CA THR A 144 6.24 14.41 11.00
C THR A 144 6.16 15.09 9.65
N ARG A 145 5.64 16.31 9.56
CA ARG A 145 5.66 17.13 8.34
C ARG A 145 7.05 17.22 7.70
N ARG A 146 8.11 17.18 8.50
CA ARG A 146 9.50 17.37 8.05
C ARG A 146 10.28 16.07 7.87
N ARG A 147 9.73 14.94 8.31
CA ARG A 147 10.43 13.65 8.33
C ARG A 147 9.43 12.53 8.15
N GLN A 148 9.41 11.96 6.95
CA GLN A 148 8.46 10.94 6.56
C GLN A 148 9.17 9.78 5.90
N ILE A 149 8.50 8.63 5.92
CA ILE A 149 8.83 7.54 5.02
C ILE A 149 8.61 8.06 3.59
N ASP A 150 9.47 7.65 2.66
CA ASP A 150 9.28 7.91 1.24
C ASP A 150 9.65 6.66 0.45
N CYS A 151 8.63 5.95 0.01
CA CYS A 151 8.78 4.72 -0.76
C CYS A 151 9.17 4.95 -2.24
N LEU A 152 9.28 6.21 -2.67
CA LEU A 152 9.78 6.59 -3.99
C LEU A 152 11.19 7.19 -3.92
N ALA A 153 11.80 7.30 -2.73
CA ALA A 153 13.10 7.97 -2.55
C ALA A 153 14.23 7.37 -3.40
N ASP A 154 14.30 6.04 -3.55
CA ASP A 154 15.34 5.39 -4.35
C ASP A 154 15.16 5.67 -5.85
N VAL A 155 13.91 5.76 -6.33
CA VAL A 155 13.57 6.18 -7.70
C VAL A 155 13.93 7.66 -7.89
N ALA A 156 13.62 8.51 -6.90
CA ALA A 156 13.97 9.92 -6.90
C ALA A 156 15.48 10.12 -7.03
N ALA A 157 16.28 9.36 -6.27
CA ALA A 157 17.73 9.41 -6.31
C ALA A 157 18.28 8.92 -7.66
N ALA A 158 17.75 7.81 -8.20
CA ALA A 158 18.19 7.28 -9.49
C ALA A 158 17.89 8.22 -10.67
N LEU A 159 16.82 9.02 -10.57
CA LEU A 159 16.44 10.02 -11.56
C LEU A 159 17.05 11.41 -11.26
N ASP A 160 17.86 11.57 -10.21
CA ASP A 160 18.37 12.88 -9.77
C ASP A 160 17.25 13.92 -9.59
N ASN A 161 16.11 13.52 -9.00
CA ASN A 161 14.95 14.40 -8.85
C ASN A 161 15.24 15.64 -7.98
N GLU A 162 16.27 15.61 -7.14
CA GLU A 162 16.72 16.78 -6.37
C GLU A 162 17.16 17.93 -7.29
N THR A 163 17.96 17.62 -8.30
CA THR A 163 18.42 18.60 -9.30
C THR A 163 17.38 18.79 -10.39
N GLN A 164 16.82 17.68 -10.90
CA GLN A 164 15.91 17.70 -12.04
C GLN A 164 14.54 18.28 -11.69
N ARG A 165 14.06 18.13 -10.44
CA ARG A 165 12.75 18.61 -9.98
C ARG A 165 11.58 18.16 -10.87
N TYR A 166 11.53 16.87 -11.20
CA TYR A 166 10.41 16.28 -11.90
C TYR A 166 9.13 16.33 -11.04
N TRP A 167 9.25 16.05 -9.74
CA TRP A 167 8.13 16.17 -8.80
C TRP A 167 8.57 16.70 -7.43
N ASP A 168 7.61 17.30 -6.72
CA ASP A 168 7.73 17.65 -5.31
C ASP A 168 7.00 16.60 -4.46
N MET A 169 7.72 15.99 -3.50
CA MET A 169 7.10 15.10 -2.52
C MET A 169 6.44 15.94 -1.41
N ARG A 170 5.12 15.81 -1.23
CA ARG A 170 4.39 16.54 -0.18
C ARG A 170 3.43 15.60 0.55
N ASN A 171 3.76 15.28 1.79
CA ASN A 171 2.97 14.39 2.66
C ASN A 171 2.63 13.03 2.01
N GLY A 172 3.61 12.43 1.32
CA GLY A 172 3.47 11.15 0.62
C GLY A 172 2.84 11.24 -0.78
N TYR A 173 2.57 12.44 -1.29
CA TYR A 173 2.12 12.67 -2.67
C TYR A 173 3.30 13.14 -3.52
N ALA A 174 3.67 12.36 -4.54
CA ALA A 174 4.63 12.75 -5.56
C ALA A 174 3.93 13.64 -6.62
N LEU A 175 4.00 14.95 -6.45
CA LEU A 175 3.29 15.92 -7.29
C LEU A 175 4.20 16.40 -8.41
N LEU A 176 3.97 15.94 -9.65
CA LEU A 176 4.77 16.37 -10.80
C LEU A 176 4.65 17.89 -10.98
N THR A 177 5.80 18.50 -11.26
CA THR A 177 5.88 19.93 -11.60
C THR A 177 5.48 20.13 -13.06
N PRO A 178 4.98 21.31 -13.46
CA PRO A 178 4.59 21.58 -14.85
C PRO A 178 5.69 21.24 -15.87
N ASP A 179 6.93 21.68 -15.61
CA ASP A 179 8.09 21.41 -16.48
C ASP A 179 8.72 20.04 -16.23
N GLY A 180 8.27 19.33 -15.19
CA GLY A 180 8.77 18.03 -14.78
C GLY A 180 8.18 16.90 -15.61
N VAL A 181 6.92 17.03 -16.06
CA VAL A 181 6.20 15.99 -16.82
C VAL A 181 6.94 15.65 -18.12
N ASP A 182 7.15 16.64 -18.99
CA ASP A 182 7.76 16.41 -20.31
C ASP A 182 9.19 15.90 -20.20
N ARG A 183 9.99 16.50 -19.30
CA ARG A 183 11.38 16.08 -19.08
C ARG A 183 11.47 14.68 -18.47
N LEU A 184 10.56 14.32 -17.57
CA LEU A 184 10.51 12.97 -17.02
C LEU A 184 10.19 11.96 -18.12
N ASN A 185 9.21 12.27 -18.99
CA ASN A 185 8.87 11.40 -20.11
C ASN A 185 10.05 11.22 -21.08
N MET A 186 10.73 12.30 -21.48
CA MET A 186 11.94 12.21 -22.31
C MET A 186 13.03 11.34 -21.65
N THR A 187 13.21 11.49 -20.34
CA THR A 187 14.18 10.70 -19.56
C THR A 187 13.80 9.23 -19.58
N LEU A 188 12.54 8.89 -19.27
CA LEU A 188 12.05 7.52 -19.26
C LEU A 188 12.08 6.88 -20.65
N GLU A 189 11.78 7.62 -21.72
CA GLU A 189 11.85 7.16 -23.11
C GLU A 189 13.27 6.82 -23.55
N SER A 190 14.27 7.54 -23.03
CA SER A 190 15.68 7.25 -23.32
C SER A 190 16.22 6.00 -22.63
N LEU A 191 15.52 5.48 -21.62
CA LEU A 191 15.96 4.29 -20.90
C LEU A 191 15.79 3.03 -21.75
N THR A 192 16.77 2.13 -21.67
CA THR A 192 16.59 0.79 -22.23
C THR A 192 15.51 0.02 -21.45
N PRO A 193 14.93 -1.05 -22.02
CA PRO A 193 14.00 -1.90 -21.27
C PRO A 193 14.59 -2.45 -19.96
N GLY A 194 15.89 -2.74 -19.95
CA GLY A 194 16.61 -3.20 -18.75
C GLY A 194 16.74 -2.11 -17.69
N ASP A 195 17.10 -0.89 -18.08
CA ASP A 195 17.21 0.23 -17.13
C ASP A 195 15.84 0.64 -16.58
N ARG A 196 14.80 0.59 -17.42
CA ARG A 196 13.41 0.82 -16.97
C ARG A 196 12.97 -0.23 -15.96
N ASP A 197 13.32 -1.50 -16.16
CA ASP A 197 13.05 -2.56 -15.17
C ASP A 197 13.89 -2.41 -13.90
N ALA A 198 15.15 -2.01 -14.00
CA ALA A 198 15.98 -1.70 -12.84
C ALA A 198 15.38 -0.55 -12.02
N LEU A 199 14.88 0.49 -12.67
CA LEU A 199 14.19 1.62 -12.04
C LEU A 199 12.88 1.17 -11.35
N ARG A 200 12.08 0.31 -12.01
CA ARG A 200 10.91 -0.34 -11.40
C ARG A 200 11.30 -1.10 -10.12
N GLY A 201 12.43 -1.79 -10.15
CA GLY A 201 13.01 -2.50 -9.01
C GLY A 201 13.32 -1.64 -7.79
N LEU A 202 13.43 -0.32 -7.93
CA LEU A 202 13.73 0.62 -6.85
C LEU A 202 12.48 1.12 -6.10
N VAL A 203 11.28 0.93 -6.65
CA VAL A 203 10.04 1.29 -5.94
C VAL A 203 9.91 0.42 -4.70
N ARG A 204 9.62 1.06 -3.56
CA ARG A 204 9.43 0.38 -2.28
C ARG A 204 7.94 0.27 -1.95
N VAL A 205 7.59 -0.72 -1.13
CA VAL A 205 6.25 -0.87 -0.55
C VAL A 205 6.38 -1.07 0.96
N GLY A 206 5.38 -0.66 1.72
CA GLY A 206 5.33 -0.94 3.16
C GLY A 206 4.76 -2.34 3.40
N VAL A 207 5.50 -3.25 4.03
CA VAL A 207 4.99 -4.57 4.42
C VAL A 207 4.89 -4.61 5.93
N GLN A 208 3.66 -4.72 6.43
CA GLN A 208 3.38 -4.89 7.86
C GLN A 208 2.90 -6.32 8.11
N GLU A 209 3.84 -7.20 8.41
CA GLU A 209 3.61 -8.63 8.68
C GLU A 209 2.99 -8.83 10.06
N ASP A 210 2.11 -9.82 10.20
CA ASP A 210 1.52 -10.27 11.47
C ASP A 210 0.86 -9.14 12.29
N VAL A 211 0.20 -8.20 11.63
CA VAL A 211 -0.54 -7.12 12.30
C VAL A 211 -1.92 -7.62 12.74
N GLU A 212 -2.33 -7.23 13.96
CA GLU A 212 -3.60 -7.63 14.54
C GLU A 212 -4.77 -6.88 13.89
N VAL A 213 -5.82 -7.62 13.55
CA VAL A 213 -7.12 -7.06 13.19
C VAL A 213 -7.82 -6.59 14.46
N THR A 214 -7.93 -5.29 14.63
CA THR A 214 -8.48 -4.65 15.84
C THR A 214 -9.98 -4.40 15.77
N LEU A 215 -10.63 -4.78 14.66
CA LEU A 215 -12.08 -4.72 14.54
C LEU A 215 -12.73 -5.81 15.39
N ASN A 216 -13.79 -5.44 16.11
CA ASN A 216 -14.66 -6.35 16.86
C ASN A 216 -13.91 -7.30 17.82
N ASP A 217 -12.73 -6.91 18.31
CA ASP A 217 -11.91 -7.67 19.25
C ASP A 217 -11.59 -9.13 18.81
N LEU A 218 -11.47 -9.36 17.50
CA LEU A 218 -11.25 -10.70 16.94
C LEU A 218 -9.82 -11.23 17.18
N GLY A 219 -8.82 -10.36 17.13
CA GLY A 219 -7.45 -10.65 17.55
C GLY A 219 -6.62 -11.54 16.61
N HIS A 220 -7.17 -12.02 15.49
CA HIS A 220 -6.37 -12.70 14.47
C HIS A 220 -5.47 -11.72 13.72
N ARG A 221 -4.48 -12.26 13.01
CA ARG A 221 -3.45 -11.47 12.34
C ARG A 221 -3.55 -11.60 10.84
N VAL A 222 -3.12 -10.56 10.14
CA VAL A 222 -3.00 -10.50 8.68
C VAL A 222 -1.69 -9.80 8.30
N THR A 223 -1.33 -9.84 7.03
CA THR A 223 -0.24 -9.03 6.49
C THR A 223 -0.82 -7.94 5.61
N GLN A 224 -0.44 -6.68 5.86
CA GLN A 224 -0.85 -5.56 5.00
C GLN A 224 0.32 -5.06 4.16
N VAL A 225 0.11 -4.92 2.86
CA VAL A 225 1.06 -4.38 1.89
C VAL A 225 0.57 -3.02 1.43
N TYR A 226 1.18 -1.97 1.98
CA TYR A 226 0.88 -0.57 1.70
C TYR A 226 1.62 -0.12 0.45
N CYS A 227 0.85 0.14 -0.60
CA CYS A 227 1.34 0.54 -1.90
C CYS A 227 0.78 1.91 -2.29
N SER A 228 1.59 2.71 -2.97
CA SER A 228 1.14 3.98 -3.58
C SER A 228 1.05 3.85 -5.09
N ALA A 229 0.14 4.61 -5.68
CA ALA A 229 0.17 4.96 -7.10
C ALA A 229 0.61 6.41 -7.26
N MET A 230 0.75 6.87 -8.50
CA MET A 230 0.97 8.29 -8.76
C MET A 230 -0.32 9.09 -8.51
N PRO A 231 -0.29 10.25 -7.83
CA PRO A 231 -1.48 11.01 -7.50
C PRO A 231 -1.94 11.92 -8.65
N VAL A 232 -2.27 11.33 -9.81
CA VAL A 232 -2.61 12.01 -11.08
C VAL A 232 -3.67 13.09 -10.88
N ALA A 233 -4.77 12.79 -10.19
CA ALA A 233 -5.87 13.74 -9.95
C ALA A 233 -5.51 14.93 -9.04
N TYR A 234 -4.39 14.85 -8.30
CA TYR A 234 -3.85 15.95 -7.49
C TYR A 234 -2.76 16.74 -8.23
N GLY A 235 -2.35 16.24 -9.39
CA GLY A 235 -1.35 16.82 -10.25
C GLY A 235 -1.86 17.95 -11.12
N ARG A 236 -0.95 18.53 -11.91
CA ARG A 236 -1.28 19.46 -12.99
C ARG A 236 -1.03 18.77 -14.33
N GLY A 237 -1.67 19.29 -15.38
CA GLY A 237 -1.49 18.82 -16.75
C GLY A 237 -2.43 17.68 -17.15
N PRO A 238 -2.33 17.22 -18.41
CA PRO A 238 -3.14 16.13 -18.93
C PRO A 238 -2.75 14.78 -18.28
N THR A 239 -3.74 13.92 -18.07
CA THR A 239 -3.56 12.58 -17.50
C THR A 239 -2.51 11.79 -18.27
N GLU A 240 -2.54 11.85 -19.60
CA GLU A 240 -1.66 11.12 -20.51
C GLU A 240 -0.17 11.39 -20.25
N GLY A 241 0.18 12.60 -19.81
CA GLY A 241 1.56 12.96 -19.46
C GLY A 241 2.11 12.17 -18.27
N TRP A 242 1.24 11.58 -17.43
CA TRP A 242 1.63 10.80 -16.26
C TRP A 242 1.84 9.32 -16.57
N GLU A 243 1.46 8.84 -17.75
CA GLU A 243 1.32 7.41 -18.06
C GLU A 243 2.60 6.62 -17.73
N GLN A 244 3.77 7.10 -18.16
CA GLN A 244 5.01 6.33 -18.05
C GLN A 244 5.41 6.09 -16.59
N ILE A 245 5.38 7.14 -15.76
CA ILE A 245 5.72 7.01 -14.34
C ILE A 245 4.60 6.31 -13.57
N ALA A 246 3.34 6.54 -13.92
CA ALA A 246 2.20 5.88 -13.30
C ALA A 246 2.24 4.37 -13.52
N ARG A 247 2.46 3.92 -14.76
CA ARG A 247 2.63 2.48 -15.08
C ARG A 247 3.83 1.88 -14.36
N LEU A 248 4.98 2.55 -14.36
CA LEU A 248 6.18 2.06 -13.66
C LEU A 248 5.91 1.80 -12.18
N VAL A 249 5.26 2.75 -11.49
CA VAL A 249 4.91 2.63 -10.07
C VAL A 249 3.84 1.56 -9.84
N LEU A 250 2.78 1.52 -10.67
CA LEU A 250 1.72 0.51 -10.56
C LEU A 250 2.26 -0.91 -10.77
N GLU A 251 3.04 -1.12 -11.82
CA GLU A 251 3.68 -2.41 -12.12
C GLU A 251 4.55 -2.86 -10.96
N ALA A 252 5.34 -1.96 -10.38
CA ALA A 252 6.18 -2.29 -9.24
C ALA A 252 5.37 -2.65 -7.99
N ALA A 253 4.33 -1.86 -7.69
CA ALA A 253 3.47 -2.07 -6.53
C ALA A 253 2.73 -3.39 -6.58
N TYR A 254 2.13 -3.74 -7.73
CA TYR A 254 1.45 -5.03 -7.89
C TYR A 254 2.43 -6.20 -7.87
N GLU A 255 3.57 -6.11 -8.57
CA GLU A 255 4.61 -7.15 -8.56
C GLU A 255 5.13 -7.39 -7.14
N ALA A 256 5.45 -6.32 -6.39
CA ALA A 256 5.88 -6.44 -5.00
C ALA A 256 4.82 -7.10 -4.12
N THR A 257 3.54 -6.75 -4.31
CA THR A 257 2.43 -7.31 -3.53
C THR A 257 2.29 -8.81 -3.73
N VAL A 258 2.30 -9.29 -4.98
CA VAL A 258 2.15 -10.72 -5.27
C VAL A 258 3.37 -11.53 -4.81
N LEU A 259 4.57 -10.93 -4.85
CA LEU A 259 5.79 -11.57 -4.34
C LEU A 259 5.78 -11.68 -2.81
N VAL A 260 5.26 -10.65 -2.11
CA VAL A 260 5.03 -10.73 -0.65
C VAL A 260 4.01 -11.82 -0.33
N ALA A 261 2.94 -11.96 -1.11
CA ALA A 261 1.97 -13.03 -0.92
C ALA A 261 2.56 -14.42 -1.14
N ALA A 262 3.39 -14.60 -2.18
CA ALA A 262 4.09 -15.85 -2.42
C ALA A 262 5.03 -16.23 -1.25
N GLU A 263 5.77 -15.25 -0.69
CA GLU A 263 6.62 -15.47 0.48
C GLU A 263 5.79 -15.77 1.74
N ASN A 264 4.67 -15.06 1.95
CA ASN A 264 3.74 -15.32 3.05
C ASN A 264 3.18 -16.75 2.98
N MET A 265 2.75 -17.18 1.80
CA MET A 265 2.30 -18.55 1.55
C MET A 265 3.40 -19.57 1.83
N ARG A 266 4.64 -19.31 1.42
CA ARG A 266 5.77 -20.19 1.70
C ARG A 266 6.05 -20.33 3.20
N LYS A 267 5.91 -19.24 3.97
CA LYS A 267 6.14 -19.22 5.42
C LYS A 267 5.00 -19.84 6.22
N THR A 268 3.75 -19.65 5.78
CA THR A 268 2.56 -19.91 6.62
C THR A 268 1.60 -20.96 6.04
N GLY A 269 1.73 -21.29 4.76
CA GLY A 269 0.75 -22.08 4.00
C GLY A 269 -0.49 -21.28 3.56
N ASN A 270 -0.62 -19.99 3.91
CA ASN A 270 -1.78 -19.19 3.53
C ASN A 270 -1.67 -18.69 2.09
N THR A 271 -2.61 -19.11 1.24
CA THR A 271 -2.63 -18.80 -0.20
C THR A 271 -3.35 -17.48 -0.55
N ARG A 272 -4.07 -16.88 0.39
CA ARG A 272 -5.04 -15.80 0.11
C ARG A 272 -4.36 -14.45 -0.02
N LEU A 273 -4.64 -13.78 -1.14
CA LEU A 273 -4.27 -12.41 -1.41
C LEU A 273 -5.48 -11.60 -1.86
N PHE A 274 -5.72 -10.46 -1.21
CA PHE A 274 -6.72 -9.49 -1.62
C PHE A 274 -6.05 -8.29 -2.28
N LEU A 275 -6.36 -8.05 -3.56
CA LEU A 275 -5.87 -6.90 -4.32
C LEU A 275 -6.97 -5.84 -4.44
N THR A 276 -6.57 -4.58 -4.38
CA THR A 276 -7.45 -3.44 -4.68
C THR A 276 -7.06 -2.83 -6.02
N MET A 277 -7.95 -2.06 -6.63
CA MET A 277 -7.64 -1.26 -7.83
C MET A 277 -6.86 -0.01 -7.41
N LEU A 278 -5.56 -0.20 -7.14
CA LEU A 278 -4.65 0.82 -6.66
C LEU A 278 -4.65 2.05 -7.58
N GLY A 279 -4.87 3.24 -6.99
CA GLY A 279 -4.83 4.50 -7.72
C GLY A 279 -6.05 4.86 -8.57
N GLY A 280 -6.99 3.93 -8.80
CA GLY A 280 -8.16 4.16 -9.68
C GLY A 280 -9.30 4.99 -9.07
N GLY A 281 -9.22 5.30 -7.78
CA GLY A 281 -10.15 6.18 -7.07
C GLY A 281 -9.63 7.61 -6.98
N ALA A 282 -9.36 8.08 -5.76
CA ALA A 282 -8.95 9.46 -5.49
C ALA A 282 -7.69 9.91 -6.26
N PHE A 283 -6.78 9.00 -6.59
CA PHE A 283 -5.55 9.32 -7.32
C PHE A 283 -5.75 9.43 -8.84
N GLY A 284 -6.87 8.97 -9.39
CA GLY A 284 -7.24 9.16 -10.80
C GLY A 284 -6.32 8.50 -11.82
N ASN A 285 -5.72 7.35 -11.51
CA ASN A 285 -4.97 6.58 -12.51
C ASN A 285 -5.93 5.93 -13.50
N ASP A 286 -5.51 5.83 -14.77
CA ASP A 286 -6.31 5.21 -15.80
C ASP A 286 -6.54 3.70 -15.54
N ALA A 287 -7.74 3.23 -15.86
CA ALA A 287 -8.14 1.85 -15.61
C ALA A 287 -7.32 0.84 -16.42
N GLY A 288 -6.91 1.20 -17.65
CA GLY A 288 -6.06 0.36 -18.49
C GLY A 288 -4.66 0.19 -17.90
N TRP A 289 -4.08 1.26 -17.35
CA TRP A 289 -2.76 1.20 -16.69
C TRP A 289 -2.78 0.25 -15.50
N ILE A 290 -3.83 0.32 -14.69
CA ILE A 290 -4.04 -0.56 -13.54
C ILE A 290 -4.20 -2.01 -14.00
N GLY A 291 -5.07 -2.26 -14.99
CA GLY A 291 -5.34 -3.60 -15.49
C GLY A 291 -4.09 -4.29 -16.05
N ASP A 292 -3.31 -3.56 -16.85
CA ASP A 292 -2.06 -4.09 -17.41
C ASP A 292 -1.02 -4.39 -16.33
N ALA A 293 -0.89 -3.50 -15.34
CA ALA A 293 0.02 -3.70 -14.22
C ALA A 293 -0.35 -4.93 -13.37
N VAL A 294 -1.64 -5.16 -13.12
CA VAL A 294 -2.13 -6.36 -12.42
C VAL A 294 -1.81 -7.61 -13.22
N VAL A 295 -2.18 -7.67 -14.51
CA VAL A 295 -1.94 -8.85 -15.36
C VAL A 295 -0.45 -9.18 -15.42
N ARG A 296 0.40 -8.18 -15.63
CA ARG A 296 1.86 -8.37 -15.61
C ARG A 296 2.37 -8.92 -14.27
N ALA A 297 1.81 -8.48 -13.14
CA ALA A 297 2.19 -8.99 -11.84
C ALA A 297 1.76 -10.45 -11.63
N LEU A 298 0.56 -10.83 -12.10
CA LEU A 298 0.05 -12.20 -12.00
C LEU A 298 0.98 -13.21 -12.69
N ASP A 299 1.62 -12.83 -13.80
CA ASP A 299 2.60 -13.66 -14.49
C ASP A 299 3.78 -14.06 -13.60
N ALA A 300 4.24 -13.16 -12.74
CA ALA A 300 5.36 -13.43 -11.83
C ALA A 300 5.05 -14.51 -10.79
N VAL A 301 3.76 -14.80 -10.57
CA VAL A 301 3.29 -15.80 -9.61
C VAL A 301 2.40 -16.86 -10.25
N ARG A 302 2.47 -17.04 -11.58
CA ARG A 302 1.56 -17.88 -12.35
C ARG A 302 1.39 -19.29 -11.79
N ASP A 303 2.49 -19.93 -11.44
CA ASP A 303 2.52 -21.33 -11.01
C ASP A 303 2.81 -21.48 -9.51
N THR A 304 2.45 -20.48 -8.70
CA THR A 304 2.66 -20.52 -7.25
C THR A 304 1.51 -21.21 -6.50
N GLY A 305 0.29 -21.15 -7.03
CA GLY A 305 -0.92 -21.67 -6.40
C GLY A 305 -1.58 -20.68 -5.43
N LEU A 306 -1.29 -19.38 -5.57
CA LEU A 306 -1.98 -18.34 -4.82
C LEU A 306 -3.47 -18.28 -5.18
N ASP A 307 -4.27 -17.84 -4.21
CA ASP A 307 -5.69 -17.53 -4.39
C ASP A 307 -5.90 -16.01 -4.29
N ILE A 308 -6.02 -15.37 -5.46
CA ILE A 308 -6.03 -13.92 -5.58
C ILE A 308 -7.45 -13.41 -5.82
N SER A 309 -7.95 -12.60 -4.89
CA SER A 309 -9.24 -11.94 -4.96
C SER A 309 -9.08 -10.45 -5.27
N LEU A 310 -9.61 -10.01 -6.42
CA LEU A 310 -9.75 -8.61 -6.78
C LEU A 310 -10.96 -8.02 -6.03
N VAL A 311 -10.71 -7.09 -5.11
CA VAL A 311 -11.75 -6.50 -4.25
C VAL A 311 -12.42 -5.33 -4.94
N SER A 312 -13.71 -5.48 -5.21
CA SER A 312 -14.60 -4.42 -5.68
C SER A 312 -15.54 -3.99 -4.55
N TYR A 313 -15.80 -2.68 -4.46
CA TYR A 313 -16.69 -2.13 -3.43
C TYR A 313 -18.08 -1.81 -3.99
N GLY A 314 -19.13 -2.31 -3.31
CA GLY A 314 -20.53 -2.03 -3.60
C GLY A 314 -21.11 -2.73 -4.83
N LYS A 315 -20.36 -2.83 -5.93
CA LYS A 315 -20.77 -3.54 -7.15
C LYS A 315 -19.56 -4.11 -7.88
N SER A 316 -19.80 -5.05 -8.79
CA SER A 316 -18.76 -5.58 -9.69
C SER A 316 -18.15 -4.48 -10.55
N SER A 317 -16.83 -4.56 -10.74
CA SER A 317 -16.01 -3.66 -11.54
C SER A 317 -15.80 -4.24 -12.94
N SER A 318 -15.99 -3.41 -13.97
CA SER A 318 -15.62 -3.80 -15.34
C SER A 318 -14.13 -4.11 -15.48
N LEU A 319 -13.28 -3.38 -14.75
CA LEU A 319 -11.83 -3.61 -14.73
C LEU A 319 -11.49 -4.95 -14.08
N ALA A 320 -12.07 -5.27 -12.93
CA ALA A 320 -11.85 -6.56 -12.27
C ALA A 320 -12.28 -7.73 -13.16
N ARG A 321 -13.46 -7.65 -13.77
CA ARG A 321 -13.95 -8.66 -14.73
C ARG A 321 -13.04 -8.80 -15.94
N ASN A 322 -12.52 -7.69 -16.48
CA ASN A 322 -11.59 -7.72 -17.60
C ASN A 322 -10.29 -8.45 -17.22
N ILE A 323 -9.71 -8.15 -16.05
CA ILE A 323 -8.50 -8.82 -15.54
C ILE A 323 -8.74 -10.31 -15.39
N VAL A 324 -9.86 -10.71 -14.74
CA VAL A 324 -10.22 -12.13 -14.57
C VAL A 324 -10.36 -12.83 -15.93
N SER A 325 -11.05 -12.21 -16.89
CA SER A 325 -11.20 -12.77 -18.24
C SER A 325 -9.87 -12.88 -18.99
N ARG A 326 -8.97 -11.89 -18.88
CA ARG A 326 -7.63 -11.96 -19.48
C ARG A 326 -6.80 -13.10 -18.88
N TRP A 327 -6.80 -13.23 -17.56
CA TRP A 327 -6.10 -14.32 -16.86
C TRP A 327 -6.61 -15.72 -17.25
N ALA A 328 -7.92 -15.84 -17.43
CA ALA A 328 -8.55 -17.07 -17.92
C ALA A 328 -8.26 -17.30 -19.42
N GLY A 329 -8.24 -16.26 -20.26
CA GLY A 329 -7.98 -16.38 -21.70
C GLY A 329 -6.59 -16.92 -22.05
N GLU A 330 -5.59 -16.70 -21.19
CA GLU A 330 -4.26 -17.31 -21.30
C GLU A 330 -4.22 -18.82 -20.99
N THR A 331 -5.38 -19.44 -20.69
CA THR A 331 -5.52 -20.89 -20.48
C THR A 331 -6.05 -21.65 -21.70
N ALA A 332 -6.44 -20.95 -22.77
CA ALA A 332 -7.00 -21.54 -23.98
C ALA A 332 -5.97 -21.75 -25.09
#